data_AF-A0A8T3TRG6-F1
#
_entry.id   AF-A0A8T3TRG6-F1
#
_cell.length_a   1.000
_cell.length_b   1.000
_cell.length_c   1.000
_cell.angle_alpha   90.00
_cell.angle_beta   90.00
_cell.angle_gamma   90.00
#
_symmetry.space_group_name_H-M   'P 1'
#
loop_
_entity.id
_entity.type
_entity.pdbx_description
1 polymer ?
#
loop_
_entity_poly.entity_id
_entity_poly.type
_entity_poly.pdbx_seq_one_letter_code
_entity_poly.pdbx_strand_id
1 'polypeptide(L)'
;MTTPTDPTTDTTTGPAADPSAFLRELAWRGLIAEESPGLAARLARGPISGCIGFDASATSLHVGHLLQVFLLTHLQRAGGRPVVVIGGATGMIGDPSGKSSERKLLDDAQIAANAAAI
;
A
#
# COMPACT_ATOMS: atom_id res chain seq x y z
N MET A 1 -55.82 11.73 0.11
CA MET A 1 -54.71 11.68 1.08
C MET A 1 -54.38 10.21 1.32
N THR A 2 -53.49 9.66 0.48
CA THR A 2 -52.71 8.43 0.69
C THR A 2 -51.62 8.46 -0.39
N THR A 3 -50.39 8.31 0.05
CA THR A 3 -49.12 8.55 -0.65
C THR A 3 -48.84 7.56 -1.80
N PRO A 4 -48.03 7.95 -2.81
CA PRO A 4 -47.51 7.03 -3.81
C PRO A 4 -46.31 6.24 -3.24
N THR A 5 -46.34 4.92 -3.39
CA THR A 5 -45.23 4.02 -3.05
C THR A 5 -44.38 3.80 -4.30
N ASP A 6 -43.15 4.30 -4.26
CA ASP A 6 -42.13 4.11 -5.29
C ASP A 6 -41.42 2.76 -5.08
N PRO A 7 -41.34 1.86 -6.07
CA PRO A 7 -40.51 0.67 -5.96
C PRO A 7 -39.17 0.89 -6.67
N THR A 8 -38.13 1.05 -5.83
CA THR A 8 -36.81 0.41 -5.97
C THR A 8 -36.09 0.54 -7.32
N THR A 9 -35.15 1.47 -7.36
CA THR A 9 -33.93 1.41 -8.18
C THR A 9 -33.17 0.11 -7.87
N ASP A 10 -33.30 -0.90 -8.75
CA ASP A 10 -32.30 -1.95 -8.86
C ASP A 10 -31.10 -1.34 -9.59
N THR A 11 -30.09 -0.96 -8.81
CA THR A 11 -28.76 -0.66 -9.34
C THR A 11 -27.81 -1.68 -8.76
N THR A 12 -27.83 -2.89 -9.32
CA THR A 12 -26.70 -3.83 -9.21
C THR A 12 -25.51 -3.26 -9.99
N THR A 13 -24.89 -2.22 -9.43
CA THR A 13 -23.53 -1.79 -9.75
C THR A 13 -22.68 -2.30 -8.60
N GLY A 14 -21.79 -3.26 -8.87
CA GLY A 14 -20.79 -3.72 -7.90
C GLY A 14 -20.10 -2.51 -7.26
N PRO A 15 -19.73 -2.57 -5.96
CA PRO A 15 -19.48 -1.39 -5.16
C PRO A 15 -18.45 -0.50 -5.85
N ALA A 16 -18.89 0.67 -6.30
CA ALA A 16 -18.00 1.75 -6.69
C ALA A 16 -17.05 1.96 -5.51
N ALA A 17 -15.76 1.90 -5.77
CA ALA A 17 -14.73 1.98 -4.74
C ALA A 17 -14.92 3.26 -3.92
N ASP A 18 -15.49 3.13 -2.73
CA ASP A 18 -15.71 4.25 -1.84
C ASP A 18 -14.35 4.64 -1.21
N PRO A 19 -13.81 5.83 -1.56
CA PRO A 19 -12.59 6.39 -0.97
C PRO A 19 -12.59 6.37 0.55
N SER A 20 -13.77 6.63 1.12
CA SER A 20 -13.98 6.71 2.55
C SER A 20 -13.98 5.31 3.17
N ALA A 21 -14.40 4.28 2.43
CA ALA A 21 -14.31 2.90 2.87
C ALA A 21 -12.85 2.43 2.96
N PHE A 22 -11.96 2.84 2.04
CA PHE A 22 -10.54 2.50 2.10
C PHE A 22 -9.86 3.09 3.33
N LEU A 23 -9.92 4.41 3.53
CA LEU A 23 -9.29 5.05 4.69
C LEU A 23 -9.89 4.57 6.02
N ARG A 24 -11.21 4.35 6.06
CA ARG A 24 -11.89 3.84 7.25
C ARG A 24 -11.51 2.40 7.57
N GLU A 25 -11.33 1.54 6.57
CA GLU A 25 -10.84 0.17 6.74
C GLU A 25 -9.42 0.16 7.33
N LEU A 26 -8.53 1.02 6.81
CA LEU A 26 -7.17 1.14 7.31
C LEU A 26 -7.13 1.68 8.75
N ALA A 27 -7.93 2.72 9.04
CA ALA A 27 -8.04 3.30 10.38
C ALA A 27 -8.58 2.27 11.38
N TRP A 28 -9.62 1.53 11.03
CA TRP A 28 -10.22 0.49 11.88
C TRP A 28 -9.22 -0.62 12.24
N ARG A 29 -8.33 -0.97 11.31
CA ARG A 29 -7.27 -1.97 11.53
C ARG A 29 -6.02 -1.41 12.23
N GLY A 30 -5.96 -0.11 12.50
CA GLY A 30 -4.77 0.54 13.05
C GLY A 30 -3.59 0.57 12.09
N LEU A 31 -3.83 0.61 10.77
CA LEU A 31 -2.79 0.61 9.73
C LEU A 31 -2.33 2.03 9.33
N ILE A 32 -2.90 3.07 9.92
CA ILE A 32 -2.52 4.48 9.67
C ILE A 32 -1.75 4.99 10.89
N ALA A 33 -0.47 5.29 10.69
CA ALA A 33 0.33 6.02 11.68
C ALA A 33 0.29 7.53 11.42
N GLU A 34 0.40 7.94 10.16
CA GLU A 34 0.32 9.33 9.71
C GLU A 34 -0.28 9.36 8.30
N GLU A 35 -0.99 10.44 7.97
CA GLU A 35 -1.49 10.71 6.63
C GLU A 35 -1.25 12.17 6.22
N SER A 36 -1.00 12.40 4.93
CA SER A 36 -0.86 13.76 4.41
C SER A 36 -2.22 14.46 4.27
N PRO A 37 -2.31 15.77 4.53
CA PRO A 37 -3.54 16.53 4.32
C PRO A 37 -4.05 16.41 2.88
N GLY A 38 -5.37 16.25 2.73
CA GLY A 38 -6.03 16.20 1.41
C GLY A 38 -6.06 14.81 0.74
N LEU A 39 -5.52 13.76 1.38
CA LEU A 39 -5.56 12.39 0.86
C LEU A 39 -7.00 11.90 0.60
N ALA A 40 -7.91 12.12 1.54
CA ALA A 40 -9.32 11.76 1.39
C ALA A 40 -9.97 12.46 0.17
N ALA A 41 -9.71 13.76 -0.02
CA ALA A 41 -10.20 14.51 -1.16
C ALA A 41 -9.59 14.05 -2.49
N ARG A 42 -8.33 13.58 -2.48
CA ARG A 42 -7.69 12.98 -3.66
C ARG A 42 -8.31 11.63 -4.02
N LEU A 43 -8.54 10.77 -3.03
CA LEU A 43 -9.18 9.47 -3.24
C LEU A 43 -10.63 9.65 -3.73
N ALA A 44 -11.33 10.70 -3.30
CA ALA A 44 -12.68 11.06 -3.78
C ALA A 44 -12.76 11.40 -5.27
N ARG A 45 -11.64 11.71 -5.92
CA ARG A 45 -11.58 11.96 -7.38
C ARG A 45 -11.48 10.67 -8.19
N GLY A 46 -11.43 9.51 -7.53
CA GLY A 46 -11.32 8.20 -8.15
C GLY A 46 -9.99 7.49 -7.85
N PRO A 47 -9.78 6.31 -8.45
CA PRO A 47 -8.65 5.44 -8.15
C PRO A 47 -7.28 6.12 -8.23
N ILE A 48 -6.37 5.67 -7.36
CA ILE A 48 -4.99 6.18 -7.31
C ILE A 48 -3.99 5.04 -7.53
N SER A 49 -2.80 5.40 -7.99
CA SER A 49 -1.64 4.52 -7.86
C SER A 49 -0.92 4.83 -6.56
N GLY A 50 -0.43 3.81 -5.87
CA GLY A 50 0.34 3.95 -4.63
C GLY A 50 1.53 3.01 -4.66
N CYS A 51 2.67 3.44 -4.11
CA CYS A 51 3.89 2.66 -4.13
C CYS A 51 4.42 2.38 -2.72
N ILE A 52 5.07 1.22 -2.57
CA ILE A 52 5.91 0.90 -1.40
C ILE A 52 7.23 0.33 -1.89
N GLY A 53 8.32 0.79 -1.27
CA GLY A 53 9.67 0.29 -1.49
C GLY A 53 10.04 -0.84 -0.54
N PHE A 54 10.64 -1.91 -1.06
CA PHE A 54 11.33 -2.94 -0.28
C PHE A 54 12.80 -2.95 -0.63
N ASP A 55 13.66 -3.02 0.38
CA ASP A 55 15.10 -3.01 0.20
C ASP A 55 15.63 -4.43 -0.06
N ALA A 56 16.46 -4.61 -1.09
CA ALA A 56 17.02 -5.91 -1.49
C ALA A 56 18.17 -6.37 -0.57
N SER A 57 17.96 -6.23 0.75
CA SER A 57 18.94 -6.53 1.80
C SER A 57 19.08 -8.02 2.11
N ALA A 58 18.11 -8.84 1.69
CA ALA A 58 18.10 -10.29 1.86
C ALA A 58 17.34 -10.96 0.70
N THR A 59 17.44 -12.29 0.59
CA THR A 59 16.74 -13.09 -0.44
C THR A 59 15.25 -13.32 -0.15
N SER A 60 14.71 -12.76 0.95
CA SER A 60 13.32 -12.97 1.34
C SER A 60 12.80 -11.83 2.20
N LEU A 61 11.50 -11.53 2.09
CA LEU A 61 10.79 -10.66 3.01
C LEU A 61 10.44 -11.40 4.31
N HIS A 62 10.77 -10.81 5.47
CA HIS A 62 10.29 -11.29 6.76
C HIS A 62 8.97 -10.63 7.18
N VAL A 63 8.39 -11.09 8.30
CA VAL A 63 7.08 -10.63 8.84
C VAL A 63 6.96 -9.12 9.05
N GLY A 64 8.08 -8.40 9.19
CA GLY A 64 8.08 -6.94 9.35
C GLY A 64 7.58 -6.20 8.12
N HIS A 65 7.70 -6.81 6.93
CA HIS A 65 7.21 -6.27 5.66
C HIS A 65 5.72 -6.55 5.42
N LEU A 66 5.09 -7.39 6.24
CA LEU A 66 3.74 -7.88 5.97
C LEU A 66 2.69 -6.76 6.04
N LEU A 67 2.87 -5.78 6.95
CA LEU A 67 1.97 -4.62 7.06
C LEU A 67 1.93 -3.79 5.77
N GLN A 68 3.09 -3.60 5.15
CA GLN A 68 3.22 -2.89 3.87
C GLN A 68 2.51 -3.65 2.73
N VAL A 69 2.69 -4.97 2.67
CA VAL A 69 2.00 -5.83 1.69
C VAL A 69 0.48 -5.77 1.87
N PHE A 70 -0.02 -5.80 3.11
CA PHE A 70 -1.45 -5.66 3.37
C PHE A 70 -1.98 -4.29 2.95
N LEU A 71 -1.23 -3.21 3.18
CA LEU A 71 -1.63 -1.86 2.73
C LEU A 71 -1.84 -1.81 1.21
N LEU A 72 -0.90 -2.36 0.42
CA LEU A 72 -1.04 -2.45 -1.04
C LEU A 72 -2.21 -3.35 -1.46
N THR A 73 -2.46 -4.43 -0.73
CA THR A 73 -3.60 -5.33 -0.96
C THR A 73 -4.93 -4.59 -0.75
N HIS A 74 -5.04 -3.80 0.33
CA HIS A 74 -6.23 -2.98 0.59
C HIS A 74 -6.40 -1.89 -0.46
N LEU A 75 -5.31 -1.27 -0.92
CA LEU A 75 -5.34 -0.29 -2.01
C LEU A 75 -5.87 -0.92 -3.30
N GLN A 76 -5.41 -2.11 -3.66
CA GLN A 76 -5.88 -2.83 -4.84
C GLN A 76 -7.35 -3.21 -4.75
N ARG A 77 -7.80 -3.68 -3.58
CA ARG A 77 -9.21 -4.00 -3.31
C ARG A 77 -10.12 -2.77 -3.36
N ALA A 78 -9.58 -1.61 -3.02
CA ALA A 78 -10.25 -0.32 -3.19
C ALA A 78 -10.14 0.23 -4.64
N GLY A 79 -9.76 -0.60 -5.61
CA GLY A 79 -9.68 -0.22 -7.03
C GLY A 79 -8.43 0.58 -7.42
N GLY A 80 -7.52 0.82 -6.47
CA GLY A 80 -6.23 1.47 -6.74
C GLY A 80 -5.24 0.55 -7.46
N ARG A 81 -4.14 1.14 -7.94
CA ARG A 81 -3.05 0.43 -8.60
C ARG A 81 -1.83 0.37 -7.68
N PRO A 82 -1.58 -0.75 -6.99
CA PRO A 82 -0.36 -0.91 -6.19
C PRO A 82 0.87 -0.99 -7.11
N VAL A 83 1.97 -0.40 -6.67
CA VAL A 83 3.28 -0.48 -7.32
C VAL A 83 4.30 -0.90 -6.27
N VAL A 84 4.96 -2.02 -6.50
CA VAL A 84 6.07 -2.47 -5.65
C VAL A 84 7.37 -1.97 -6.27
N VAL A 85 8.20 -1.32 -5.47
CA VAL A 85 9.53 -0.84 -5.88
C VAL A 85 10.57 -1.65 -5.13
N ILE A 86 11.45 -2.35 -5.86
CA ILE A 86 12.58 -3.07 -5.25
C ILE A 86 13.81 -2.18 -5.31
N GLY A 87 14.31 -1.81 -4.13
CA GLY A 87 15.40 -0.88 -3.93
C GLY A 87 16.77 -1.53 -4.15
N GLY A 88 17.27 -1.49 -5.39
CA GLY A 88 18.64 -1.91 -5.69
C GLY A 88 19.69 -0.95 -5.13
N ALA A 89 19.56 0.34 -5.45
CA ALA A 89 20.52 1.36 -5.00
C ALA A 89 20.38 1.72 -3.51
N THR A 90 19.16 1.70 -2.95
CA THR A 90 18.95 1.92 -1.51
C THR A 90 19.54 0.79 -0.68
N GLY A 91 19.60 -0.44 -1.25
CA GLY A 91 20.20 -1.59 -0.58
C GLY A 91 21.72 -1.50 -0.47
N MET A 92 22.36 -0.78 -1.41
CA MET A 92 23.79 -0.50 -1.38
C MET A 92 24.18 0.44 -0.25
N ILE A 93 23.37 1.48 0.00
CA ILE A 93 23.63 2.51 1.02
C ILE A 93 23.12 2.05 2.40
N GLY A 94 21.93 1.43 2.40
CA GLY A 94 21.16 1.06 3.58
C GLY A 94 20.44 2.25 4.23
N ASP A 95 19.14 2.11 4.47
CA ASP A 95 18.32 3.11 5.17
C ASP A 95 18.73 3.31 6.65
N PRO A 96 19.30 4.47 7.07
CA PRO A 96 19.89 4.70 8.40
C PRO A 96 18.88 4.70 9.57
N SER A 97 17.59 4.46 9.30
CA SER A 97 16.50 4.43 10.27
C SER A 97 16.66 3.37 11.37
N GLY A 98 17.49 3.68 12.39
CA GLY A 98 17.45 3.06 13.71
C GLY A 98 18.38 1.89 14.00
N LYS A 99 19.40 1.62 13.17
CA LYS A 99 20.40 0.56 13.44
C LYS A 99 21.77 1.14 13.81
N SER A 100 22.29 0.71 14.97
CA SER A 100 23.53 1.17 15.63
C SER A 100 24.81 0.43 15.20
N SER A 101 24.73 -0.50 14.23
CA SER A 101 25.90 -1.20 13.69
C SER A 101 26.08 -0.90 12.20
N GLU A 102 27.33 -0.72 11.77
CA GLU A 102 27.68 -0.68 10.35
C GLU A 102 27.04 -1.86 9.61
N ARG A 103 26.26 -1.56 8.56
CA ARG A 103 25.68 -2.59 7.70
C ARG A 103 26.76 -3.18 6.80
N LYS A 104 26.67 -4.48 6.57
CA LYS A 104 27.48 -5.16 5.56
C LYS A 104 27.09 -4.59 4.19
N LEU A 105 28.00 -3.87 3.54
CA LEU A 105 27.84 -3.45 2.15
C LEU A 105 27.69 -4.72 1.30
N LEU A 106 26.58 -4.82 0.57
CA LEU A 106 26.35 -5.88 -0.41
C LEU A 106 26.91 -5.42 -1.76
N ASP A 107 27.50 -6.33 -2.52
CA ASP A 107 27.90 -6.06 -3.89
C ASP A 107 26.69 -6.10 -4.85
N ASP A 108 26.86 -5.53 -6.04
CA ASP A 108 25.80 -5.42 -7.04
C ASP A 108 25.20 -6.78 -7.43
N ALA A 109 26.03 -7.83 -7.47
CA ALA A 109 25.60 -9.17 -7.82
C ALA A 109 24.69 -9.77 -6.74
N GLN A 110 25.03 -9.59 -5.47
CA GLN A 110 24.22 -10.01 -4.34
C GLN A 110 22.91 -9.24 -4.28
N ILE A 111 22.93 -7.92 -4.54
CA ILE A 111 21.72 -7.10 -4.58
C ILE A 111 20.79 -7.53 -5.72
N ALA A 112 21.34 -7.79 -6.91
CA ALA A 112 20.56 -8.29 -8.03
C ALA A 112 19.93 -9.67 -7.72
N ALA A 113 20.69 -10.56 -7.09
CA ALA A 113 20.18 -11.88 -6.67
C ALA A 113 19.07 -11.76 -5.62
N ASN A 114 19.23 -10.87 -4.63
CA ASN A 114 18.22 -10.60 -3.61
C ASN A 114 16.96 -9.99 -4.22
N ALA A 115 17.12 -9.00 -5.11
CA ALA A 115 16.02 -8.32 -5.77
C ALA A 115 15.20 -9.26 -6.67
N ALA A 116 15.83 -10.26 -7.27
CA ALA A 116 15.14 -11.28 -8.05
C ALA A 116 14.42 -12.34 -7.20
N ALA A 117 14.81 -12.49 -5.93
CA ALA A 117 14.23 -13.46 -5.00
C ALA A 117 13.05 -12.90 -4.18
N ILE A 118 12.92 -11.58 -4.10
CA ILE A 118 11.80 -10.84 -3.48
C ILE A 118 10.66 -10.68 -4.48
#